data_AF-A0A086AKS7-F1
#
_entry.id   AF-A0A086AKS7-F1
#
_cell.length_a   1.000
_cell.length_b   1.000
_cell.length_c   1.000
_cell.angle_alpha   90.00
_cell.angle_beta   90.00
_cell.angle_gamma   90.00
#
_symmetry.space_group_name_H-M   'P 1'
#
loop_
_entity.id
_entity.type
_entity.pdbx_description
1 polymer ?
#
loop_
_entity_poly.entity_id
_entity_poly.type
_entity_poly.pdbx_seq_one_letter_code
_entity_poly.pdbx_strand_id
1 'polypeptide(L)'
;MKYTFSNPNYVTKDYLTFQILDESGIEIGSAEGAGNKYGDFISVVKIYDSANFKYGIGFAAFQKAFELIDSDFPITTIKASWNKDGEFKDFENGMSTNLLEYSNHKKVMSDIDAAKNTPTGKWCRKLGFVNCTIIRDTSDNVEVNFTK
;
A
#
# COMPACT_ATOMS: atom_id res chain seq x y z
N MET A 1 -7.06 -16.72 -9.78
CA MET A 1 -6.44 -17.33 -8.59
C MET A 1 -7.39 -17.19 -7.41
N LYS A 2 -7.60 -18.25 -6.62
CA LYS A 2 -8.30 -18.15 -5.33
C LYS A 2 -7.28 -17.85 -4.24
N TYR A 3 -7.64 -17.01 -3.29
CA TYR A 3 -6.81 -16.65 -2.14
C TYR A 3 -7.68 -16.42 -0.92
N THR A 4 -7.07 -16.51 0.26
CA THR A 4 -7.69 -16.15 1.53
C THR A 4 -6.74 -15.26 2.33
N PHE A 5 -7.27 -14.62 3.36
CA PHE A 5 -6.47 -13.90 4.33
C PHE A 5 -6.50 -14.68 5.63
N SER A 6 -5.33 -14.86 6.24
CA SER A 6 -5.24 -15.34 7.62
C SER A 6 -6.01 -14.41 8.57
N ASN A 7 -6.23 -14.89 9.79
CA ASN A 7 -6.79 -14.05 10.85
C ASN A 7 -5.83 -12.88 11.15
N PRO A 8 -6.33 -11.63 11.21
CA PRO A 8 -5.49 -10.50 11.56
C PRO A 8 -4.85 -10.68 12.93
N ASN A 9 -3.53 -10.50 12.98
CA ASN A 9 -2.78 -10.43 14.22
C ASN A 9 -2.63 -8.97 14.64
N TYR A 10 -3.31 -8.58 15.73
CA TYR A 10 -3.20 -7.23 16.29
C TYR A 10 -2.00 -7.16 17.22
N VAL A 11 -0.98 -6.41 16.82
CA VAL A 11 0.19 -6.12 17.65
C VAL A 11 -0.17 -5.04 18.67
N THR A 12 -0.94 -4.05 18.23
CA THR A 12 -1.63 -3.06 19.07
C THR A 12 -3.04 -2.85 18.53
N LYS A 13 -3.86 -2.06 19.22
CA LYS A 13 -5.22 -1.74 18.73
C LYS A 13 -5.19 -1.09 17.34
N ASP A 14 -4.17 -0.29 17.08
CA ASP A 14 -3.99 0.51 15.87
C ASP A 14 -2.95 -0.07 14.91
N TYR A 15 -2.46 -1.29 15.14
CA TYR A 15 -1.50 -1.95 14.25
C TYR A 15 -1.79 -3.44 14.10
N LEU A 16 -2.00 -3.86 12.85
CA LEU A 16 -2.31 -5.24 12.49
C LEU A 16 -1.44 -5.75 11.36
N THR A 17 -1.23 -7.07 11.34
CA THR A 17 -0.58 -7.78 10.24
C THR A 17 -1.39 -9.03 9.88
N PHE A 18 -1.32 -9.46 8.62
CA PHE A 18 -1.87 -10.74 8.17
C PHE A 18 -1.18 -11.26 6.91
N GLN A 19 -1.17 -12.58 6.79
CA GLN A 19 -0.72 -13.31 5.60
C GLN A 19 -1.85 -13.41 4.55
N ILE A 20 -1.41 -13.44 3.30
CA ILE A 20 -2.22 -13.75 2.11
C ILE A 20 -1.85 -15.18 1.70
N LEU A 21 -2.84 -16.07 1.67
CA LEU A 21 -2.65 -17.49 1.44
C LEU A 21 -3.30 -17.90 0.11
N ASP A 22 -2.65 -18.77 -0.65
CA ASP A 22 -3.27 -19.42 -1.80
C ASP A 22 -4.29 -20.50 -1.38
N GLU A 23 -4.86 -21.21 -2.35
CA GLU A 23 -5.84 -22.27 -2.10
C GLU A 23 -5.28 -23.51 -1.38
N SER A 24 -3.95 -23.68 -1.38
CA SER A 24 -3.25 -24.74 -0.65
C SER A 24 -2.82 -24.30 0.75
N GLY A 25 -3.10 -23.05 1.13
CA GLY A 25 -2.68 -22.47 2.40
C GLY A 25 -1.24 -21.98 2.43
N ILE A 26 -0.58 -21.88 1.26
CA ILE A 26 0.80 -21.39 1.14
C ILE A 26 0.79 -19.86 1.14
N GLU A 27 1.71 -19.24 1.88
CA GLU A 27 1.87 -17.79 1.90
C GLU A 27 2.41 -17.27 0.56
N ILE A 28 1.64 -16.37 -0.05
CA ILE A 28 1.97 -15.70 -1.33
C ILE A 28 2.19 -14.20 -1.15
N GLY A 29 2.03 -13.70 0.08
CA GLY A 29 2.19 -12.31 0.42
C GLY A 29 1.74 -12.01 1.84
N SER A 30 1.87 -10.75 2.21
CA SER A 30 1.52 -10.22 3.52
C SER A 30 1.01 -8.79 3.41
N ALA A 31 0.26 -8.37 4.41
CA ALA A 31 -0.17 -6.99 4.55
C ALA A 31 -0.10 -6.53 6.00
N GLU A 32 0.21 -5.26 6.15
CA GLU A 32 0.31 -4.56 7.42
C GLU A 32 -0.52 -3.27 7.32
N GLY A 33 -1.16 -2.89 8.42
CA GLY A 33 -1.96 -1.67 8.51
C GLY A 33 -1.76 -1.02 9.86
N ALA A 34 -1.40 0.26 9.86
CA ALA A 34 -1.23 1.07 11.05
C ALA A 34 -2.11 2.33 10.96
N GLY A 35 -2.90 2.57 12.00
CA GLY A 35 -3.73 3.75 12.18
C GLY A 35 -3.24 4.64 13.32
N ASN A 36 -3.89 5.78 13.50
CA ASN A 36 -3.79 6.51 14.76
C ASN A 36 -5.08 7.29 15.06
N LYS A 37 -5.15 7.85 16.28
CA LYS A 37 -6.28 8.68 16.74
C LYS A 37 -6.52 9.98 15.96
N TYR A 38 -5.60 10.37 15.08
CA TYR A 38 -5.71 11.57 14.25
C TYR A 38 -6.30 11.28 12.86
N GLY A 39 -6.68 10.03 12.60
CA GLY A 39 -7.26 9.62 11.31
C GLY A 39 -6.21 9.35 10.23
N ASP A 40 -4.95 9.14 10.60
CA ASP A 40 -3.93 8.70 9.66
C ASP A 40 -3.97 7.17 9.49
N PHE A 41 -3.69 6.72 8.28
CA PHE A 41 -3.50 5.31 7.95
C PHE A 41 -2.25 5.11 7.08
N ILE A 42 -1.47 4.09 7.40
CA ILE A 42 -0.34 3.61 6.62
C ILE A 42 -0.55 2.11 6.39
N SER A 43 -0.25 1.64 5.18
CA SER A 43 -0.27 0.20 4.90
C SER A 43 0.85 -0.20 3.97
N VAL A 44 1.42 -1.36 4.25
CA VAL A 44 2.40 -2.05 3.40
C VAL A 44 1.77 -3.34 2.94
N VAL A 45 1.79 -3.59 1.63
CA VAL A 45 1.31 -4.84 1.03
C VAL A 45 2.43 -5.42 0.18
N LYS A 46 2.80 -6.67 0.49
CA LYS A 46 3.83 -7.43 -0.21
C LYS A 46 3.19 -8.64 -0.87
N ILE A 47 3.48 -8.82 -2.16
CA ILE A 47 3.13 -10.02 -2.90
C ILE A 47 4.44 -10.60 -3.41
N TYR A 48 4.75 -11.84 -3.03
CA TYR A 48 6.10 -12.39 -3.21
C TYR A 48 6.35 -12.89 -4.65
N ASP A 49 5.28 -13.23 -5.37
CA ASP A 49 5.37 -13.65 -6.78
C ASP A 49 4.62 -12.66 -7.68
N SER A 50 5.32 -12.11 -8.67
CA SER A 50 4.80 -11.15 -9.64
C SER A 50 3.69 -11.72 -10.53
N ALA A 51 3.64 -13.05 -10.71
CA ALA A 51 2.53 -13.72 -11.40
C ALA A 51 1.17 -13.43 -10.73
N ASN A 52 1.18 -13.12 -9.43
CA ASN A 52 -0.02 -12.87 -8.64
C ASN A 52 -0.48 -11.40 -8.64
N PHE A 53 0.28 -10.47 -9.22
CA PHE A 53 -0.03 -9.03 -9.20
C PHE A 53 -1.34 -8.68 -9.94
N LYS A 54 -1.73 -9.50 -10.93
CA LYS A 54 -2.84 -9.21 -11.84
C LYS A 54 -4.23 -9.54 -11.28
N TYR A 55 -4.33 -10.17 -10.11
CA TYR A 55 -5.60 -10.68 -9.57
C TYR A 55 -6.28 -9.74 -8.57
N GLY A 56 -5.81 -8.50 -8.43
CA GLY A 56 -6.41 -7.52 -7.49
C GLY A 56 -6.16 -7.80 -6.01
N ILE A 57 -5.34 -8.83 -5.71
CA ILE A 57 -4.99 -9.27 -4.35
C ILE A 57 -4.43 -8.10 -3.52
N GLY A 58 -3.54 -7.31 -4.11
CA GLY A 58 -2.93 -6.17 -3.43
C GLY A 58 -3.96 -5.13 -2.96
N PHE A 59 -4.95 -4.82 -3.81
CA PHE A 59 -6.03 -3.91 -3.41
C PHE A 59 -6.92 -4.52 -2.34
N ALA A 60 -7.28 -5.80 -2.47
CA ALA A 60 -8.13 -6.47 -1.49
C ALA A 60 -7.47 -6.53 -0.10
N ALA A 61 -6.15 -6.80 -0.05
CA ALA A 61 -5.40 -6.79 1.20
C ALA A 61 -5.33 -5.37 1.80
N PHE A 62 -5.01 -4.36 0.98
CA PHE A 62 -5.01 -2.96 1.39
C PHE A 62 -6.37 -2.52 1.94
N GLN A 63 -7.46 -2.85 1.23
CA GLN A 63 -8.82 -2.54 1.64
C GLN A 63 -9.19 -3.23 2.96
N LYS A 64 -8.85 -4.51 3.14
CA LYS A 64 -9.10 -5.21 4.40
C LYS A 64 -8.37 -4.55 5.57
N ALA A 65 -7.09 -4.18 5.40
CA ALA A 65 -6.34 -3.47 6.43
C ALA A 65 -6.97 -2.11 6.76
N PHE A 66 -7.39 -1.36 5.73
CA PHE A 66 -8.12 -0.11 5.87
C PHE A 66 -9.41 -0.29 6.68
N GLU A 67 -10.29 -1.21 6.29
CA GLU A 67 -11.59 -1.42 6.92
C GLU A 67 -11.48 -1.83 8.40
N LEU A 68 -10.49 -2.67 8.73
CA LEU A 68 -10.25 -3.09 10.11
C LEU A 68 -9.80 -1.91 10.98
N ILE A 69 -8.90 -1.06 10.48
CA ILE A 69 -8.43 0.13 11.21
C ILE A 69 -9.51 1.23 11.27
N ASP A 70 -10.20 1.49 10.15
CA ASP A 70 -11.26 2.51 10.04
C ASP A 70 -12.42 2.26 11.00
N SER A 71 -12.69 0.98 11.30
CA SER A 71 -13.73 0.57 12.26
C SER A 71 -13.45 1.05 13.69
N ASP A 72 -12.19 1.25 14.04
CA ASP A 72 -11.75 1.72 15.34
C ASP A 72 -11.40 3.21 15.36
N PHE A 73 -10.85 3.72 14.26
CA PHE A 73 -10.39 5.09 14.10
C PHE A 73 -10.75 5.61 12.71
N PRO A 74 -11.77 6.50 12.58
CA PRO A 74 -12.17 7.02 11.28
C PRO A 74 -10.99 7.64 10.52
N ILE A 75 -10.65 7.06 9.37
CA ILE A 75 -9.50 7.45 8.56
C ILE A 75 -9.88 8.66 7.69
N THR A 76 -9.09 9.71 7.81
CA THR A 76 -9.20 10.95 7.01
C THR A 76 -8.02 11.16 6.07
N THR A 77 -6.88 10.52 6.36
CA THR A 77 -5.64 10.63 5.59
C THR A 77 -4.99 9.27 5.40
N ILE A 78 -4.64 8.93 4.17
CA ILE A 78 -3.76 7.79 3.87
C ILE A 78 -2.37 8.35 3.57
N LYS A 79 -1.40 7.97 4.41
CA LYS A 79 0.01 8.34 4.24
C LYS A 79 0.73 7.20 3.54
N ALA A 80 1.54 7.54 2.53
CA ALA A 80 2.36 6.56 1.85
C ALA A 80 3.80 7.08 1.70
N SER A 81 4.74 6.18 1.95
CA SER A 81 6.18 6.39 1.76
C SER A 81 6.68 5.31 0.82
N TRP A 82 7.33 5.71 -0.27
CA TRP A 82 7.84 4.81 -1.31
C TRP A 82 9.33 5.02 -1.45
N ASN A 83 10.11 3.97 -1.22
CA ASN A 83 11.56 4.11 -1.10
C ASN A 83 12.35 3.03 -1.85
N LYS A 84 13.65 3.32 -2.03
CA LYS A 84 14.70 2.34 -2.29
C LYS A 84 15.39 2.03 -0.97
N ASP A 85 15.39 0.79 -0.52
CA ASP A 85 16.07 0.42 0.71
C ASP A 85 16.45 -1.07 0.74
N GLY A 86 17.02 -1.50 1.88
CA GLY A 86 17.38 -2.88 2.12
C GLY A 86 16.19 -3.85 2.19
N GLU A 87 14.99 -3.37 2.50
CA GLU A 87 13.76 -4.17 2.50
C GLU A 87 13.36 -4.56 1.07
N PHE A 88 13.67 -3.69 0.10
CA PHE A 88 13.42 -3.95 -1.32
C PHE A 88 14.63 -4.50 -2.08
N LYS A 89 15.76 -4.79 -1.41
CA LYS A 89 17.01 -5.23 -2.07
C LYS A 89 16.86 -6.49 -2.91
N ASP A 90 15.96 -7.39 -2.51
CA ASP A 90 15.74 -8.68 -3.15
C ASP A 90 14.65 -8.62 -4.24
N PHE A 91 14.02 -7.45 -4.44
CA PHE A 91 13.14 -7.19 -5.57
C PHE A 91 13.96 -6.70 -6.76
N GLU A 92 13.54 -7.05 -7.99
CA GLU A 92 14.30 -6.92 -9.25
C GLU A 92 14.97 -5.55 -9.49
N ASN A 93 14.47 -4.46 -8.87
CA ASN A 93 14.98 -3.10 -9.03
C ASN A 93 15.41 -2.41 -7.71
N GLY A 94 15.51 -3.13 -6.59
CA GLY A 94 15.94 -2.56 -5.31
C GLY A 94 14.99 -1.51 -4.71
N MET A 95 13.72 -1.47 -5.15
CA MET A 95 12.76 -0.43 -4.79
C MET A 95 11.32 -0.95 -4.74
N SER A 96 10.47 -0.23 -4.01
CA SER A 96 9.03 -0.51 -4.01
C SER A 96 8.41 -0.34 -5.40
N THR A 97 7.40 -1.15 -5.73
CA THR A 97 6.64 -1.02 -6.99
C THR A 97 6.03 0.37 -7.15
N ASN A 98 5.60 1.00 -6.05
CA ASN A 98 5.06 2.36 -6.09
C ASN A 98 6.12 3.38 -6.51
N LEU A 99 7.35 3.29 -6.00
CA LEU A 99 8.43 4.21 -6.40
C LEU A 99 8.82 4.03 -7.87
N LEU A 100 8.88 2.78 -8.35
CA LEU A 100 9.15 2.47 -9.75
C LEU A 100 8.09 3.08 -10.67
N GLU A 101 6.81 2.82 -10.37
CA GLU A 101 5.68 3.33 -11.13
C GLU A 101 5.61 4.87 -11.08
N TYR A 102 5.84 5.47 -9.91
CA TYR A 102 5.92 6.91 -9.75
C TYR A 102 6.99 7.52 -10.66
N SER A 103 8.21 6.98 -10.59
CA SER A 103 9.36 7.46 -11.36
C SER A 103 9.15 7.32 -12.87
N ASN A 104 8.44 6.27 -13.31
CA ASN A 104 8.10 6.08 -14.72
C ASN A 104 7.03 7.06 -15.19
N HIS A 105 5.96 7.27 -14.41
CA HIS A 105 4.91 8.21 -14.75
C HIS A 105 5.42 9.66 -14.76
N LYS A 106 6.24 10.05 -13.78
CA LYS A 106 6.79 11.41 -13.65
C LYS A 106 7.60 11.88 -14.88
N LYS A 107 8.06 10.96 -15.73
CA LYS A 107 8.71 11.29 -17.01
C LYS A 107 7.77 12.00 -18.01
N VAL A 108 6.46 11.84 -17.85
CA VAL A 108 5.45 12.28 -18.84
C VAL A 108 4.24 12.99 -18.23
N MET A 109 4.12 13.06 -16.90
CA MET A 109 3.00 13.74 -16.22
C MET A 109 3.47 14.46 -14.94
N SER A 110 2.57 15.25 -14.35
CA SER A 110 2.85 15.96 -13.10
C SER A 110 3.13 15.00 -11.94
N ASP A 111 3.84 15.48 -10.92
CA ASP A 111 4.12 14.70 -9.70
C ASP A 111 2.83 14.17 -9.04
N ILE A 112 1.79 15.00 -8.98
CA ILE A 112 0.48 14.61 -8.43
C ILE A 112 -0.18 13.51 -9.27
N ASP A 113 -0.16 13.64 -10.60
CA ASP A 113 -0.74 12.62 -11.48
C ASP A 113 0.06 11.32 -11.44
N ALA A 114 1.40 11.42 -11.36
CA ALA A 114 2.27 10.27 -11.20
C ALA A 114 1.96 9.53 -9.89
N ALA A 115 1.82 10.27 -8.78
CA ALA A 115 1.45 9.71 -7.48
C ALA A 115 0.07 9.03 -7.50
N LYS A 116 -0.92 9.65 -8.15
CA LYS A 116 -2.26 9.05 -8.30
C LYS A 116 -2.26 7.79 -9.17
N ASN A 117 -1.29 7.63 -10.07
CA ASN A 117 -1.19 6.49 -10.98
C ASN A 117 -0.33 5.33 -10.46
N THR A 118 0.28 5.44 -9.28
CA THR A 118 0.89 4.30 -8.58
C THR A 118 -0.19 3.30 -8.11
N PRO A 119 0.18 2.04 -7.80
CA PRO A 119 -0.73 1.09 -7.16
C PRO A 119 -1.47 1.67 -5.95
N THR A 120 -0.74 2.24 -4.98
CA THR A 120 -1.34 2.85 -3.78
C THR A 120 -2.23 4.03 -4.15
N GLY A 121 -1.83 4.90 -5.08
CA GLY A 121 -2.67 6.02 -5.52
C GLY A 121 -3.97 5.58 -6.19
N LYS A 122 -3.92 4.50 -7.00
CA LYS A 122 -5.12 3.87 -7.59
C LYS A 122 -6.01 3.27 -6.51
N TRP A 123 -5.45 2.65 -5.47
CA TRP A 123 -6.19 2.08 -4.36
C TRP A 123 -6.87 3.14 -3.50
N CYS A 124 -6.15 4.21 -3.14
CA CYS A 124 -6.69 5.35 -2.38
C CYS A 124 -7.91 5.97 -3.08
N ARG A 125 -7.84 6.17 -4.39
CA ARG A 125 -8.97 6.69 -5.18
C ARG A 125 -10.20 5.78 -5.14
N LYS A 126 -10.02 4.45 -5.14
CA LYS A 126 -11.13 3.50 -5.01
C LYS A 126 -11.84 3.59 -3.65
N LEU A 127 -11.12 4.03 -2.61
CA LEU A 127 -11.67 4.29 -1.28
C LEU A 127 -12.19 5.74 -1.10
N GLY A 128 -12.19 6.55 -2.16
CA GLY A 128 -12.68 7.93 -2.12
C GLY A 128 -11.65 8.99 -1.73
N PHE A 129 -10.36 8.63 -1.58
CA PHE A 129 -9.28 9.58 -1.30
C PHE A 129 -8.73 10.14 -2.62
N VAL A 130 -9.36 11.21 -3.11
CA VAL A 130 -9.10 11.77 -4.46
C VAL A 130 -8.07 12.89 -4.48
N ASN A 131 -7.84 13.53 -3.34
CA ASN A 131 -6.85 14.58 -3.17
C ASN A 131 -5.48 13.96 -2.86
N CYS A 132 -4.42 14.58 -3.37
CA CYS A 132 -3.05 14.09 -3.22
C CYS A 132 -2.11 15.27 -3.02
N THR A 133 -1.26 15.18 -2.02
CA THR A 133 -0.21 16.16 -1.72
C THR A 133 1.13 15.44 -1.65
N ILE A 134 2.11 15.92 -2.41
CA ILE A 134 3.51 15.49 -2.30
C ILE A 134 4.12 16.18 -1.08
N ILE A 135 4.62 15.39 -0.13
CA ILE A 135 5.27 15.87 1.10
C ILE A 135 6.79 15.90 0.92
N ARG A 136 7.33 14.87 0.25
CA ARG A 136 8.73 14.75 -0.10
C ARG A 136 8.86 14.05 -1.45
N ASP A 137 9.80 14.53 -2.25
CA ASP A 137 10.15 13.92 -3.55
C ASP A 137 11.66 13.98 -3.73
N THR A 138 12.31 12.84 -3.57
CA THR A 138 13.73 12.63 -3.88
C THR A 138 13.87 11.42 -4.79
N SER A 139 15.07 11.19 -5.32
CA SER A 139 15.37 10.04 -6.17
C SER A 139 15.13 8.69 -5.47
N ASP A 140 15.20 8.67 -4.14
CA ASP A 140 15.21 7.43 -3.34
C ASP A 140 14.01 7.32 -2.40
N ASN A 141 13.24 8.40 -2.24
CA ASN A 141 12.11 8.44 -1.33
C ASN A 141 11.06 9.43 -1.84
N VAL A 142 9.81 8.98 -1.88
CA VAL A 142 8.63 9.81 -2.13
C VAL A 142 7.64 9.61 -0.98
N GLU A 143 7.25 10.71 -0.34
CA GLU A 143 6.22 10.74 0.70
C GLU A 143 5.01 11.52 0.19
N VAL A 144 3.82 10.92 0.33
CA VAL A 144 2.56 11.47 -0.17
C VAL A 144 1.44 11.27 0.83
N ASN A 145 0.57 12.26 0.91
CA ASN A 145 -0.69 12.18 1.63
C ASN A 145 -1.85 12.13 0.62
N PHE A 146 -2.72 11.14 0.77
CA PHE A 146 -4.02 11.09 0.11
C PHE A 146 -5.11 11.44 1.10
N THR A 147 -6.01 12.34 0.71
CA THR A 147 -7.17 12.75 1.51
C THR A 147 -8.44 12.64 0.68
N LYS A 148 -9.60 12.61 1.34
CA LYS A 148 -10.90 12.79 0.65
C LYS A 148 -10.94 14.11 -0.10
#